data_AF-A0A9J7X5Y4-F1
#
_entry.id   AF-A0A9J7X5Y4-F1
#
_cell.length_a   1.000
_cell.length_b   1.000
_cell.length_c   1.000
_cell.angle_alpha   90.00
_cell.angle_beta   90.00
_cell.angle_gamma   90.00
#
_symmetry.space_group_name_H-M   'P 1'
#
loop_
_entity.id
_entity.type
_entity.pdbx_description
1 polymer ?
#
loop_
_entity_poly.entity_id
_entity_poly.type
_entity_poly.pdbx_seq_one_letter_code
_entity_poly.pdbx_strand_id
1 'polypeptide(L)'
;MAPAVSTAALIEDDPWDMPELQDTGVKWADLDTKGKILRVLTIAAKLILLLGLLYMFVCSLDILSSAFQLVGGKAAGDIFQENTVLSNPLAGLVIGMLVTLLVQSSSTSSSIVVTMVSSGLLEVSTAVPIIMGTNIGTSVTNTFVAMTQVGDRNKFRRAFAGATVHDFFNWLSVLVLLPLEVATGYLVKLTDLIVKSFNIQSGENAPALLNVITDPLTQSIIELDETVISGIAVGDPEAKNKSLIKVWCQTASNTVIILTNVTASNCSNFPCWELKNVTEITNIKKCNHIFVNTNLSDLAVGLILLACSLLILCTCLILIVKLLNSMLKGQVAVVINKIMNTDFPFPFAWLTGYIAIVVGAGMTFIVQSSSVFTSAITPLVGIGVIKLERAYPLSLGSNIGTTTTAILAAMASPVEKLGNSLQIALVHLFFNLSGIVLWYPIPFTRLPIRMAKALGQLTAQYRWFSGFYIIACFFAFPLLVFGLSLAGWQVLVGVLVPIVAVLIFVIIVNILQKHKPQWLPSVLRSWDFLPQWAHSLEPWDRVVTIMAARCCCCCKCCNVTEEDEETGTQENKDNEIEMYDNSGLHIILCFTVFLFIYVSFI
;
A
#
# COMPACT_ATOMS: atom_id res chain seq x y z
N MET A 1 61.05 24.51 -23.31
CA MET A 1 60.51 24.11 -22.00
C MET A 1 59.03 24.44 -22.04
N ALA A 2 58.18 23.46 -22.33
CA ALA A 2 56.75 23.69 -22.52
C ALA A 2 56.08 23.94 -21.16
N PRO A 3 55.14 24.89 -21.04
CA PRO A 3 54.41 25.11 -19.81
C PRO A 3 53.43 23.96 -19.58
N ALA A 4 53.35 23.51 -18.32
CA ALA A 4 52.44 22.48 -17.86
C ALA A 4 50.99 22.97 -18.01
N VAL A 5 50.20 22.24 -18.79
CA VAL A 5 48.75 22.38 -18.82
C VAL A 5 48.22 21.83 -17.50
N SER A 6 47.63 22.71 -16.69
CA SER A 6 46.90 22.35 -15.48
C SER A 6 45.72 21.46 -15.87
N THR A 7 45.73 20.20 -15.44
CA THR A 7 44.53 19.35 -15.38
C THR A 7 43.62 19.83 -14.25
N ALA A 8 43.07 21.03 -14.40
CA ALA A 8 41.79 21.37 -13.80
C ALA A 8 40.72 20.78 -14.73
N ALA A 9 40.61 19.44 -14.73
CA ALA A 9 39.43 18.79 -15.27
C ALA A 9 38.25 19.29 -14.42
N LEU A 10 37.24 19.83 -15.09
CA LEU A 10 35.94 20.18 -14.54
C LEU A 10 35.49 19.06 -13.61
N ILE A 11 35.50 19.32 -12.30
CA ILE A 11 34.75 18.53 -11.34
C ILE A 11 33.30 18.89 -11.64
N GLU A 12 32.65 18.14 -12.53
CA GLU A 12 31.19 18.10 -12.53
C GLU A 12 30.77 17.63 -11.14
N ASP A 13 30.16 18.52 -10.35
CA ASP A 13 29.51 18.14 -9.09
C ASP A 13 28.54 17.00 -9.40
N ASP A 14 28.86 15.74 -9.01
CA ASP A 14 27.92 14.64 -9.17
C ASP A 14 26.67 15.02 -8.39
N PRO A 15 25.52 15.23 -9.04
CA PRO A 15 24.36 15.71 -8.31
C PRO A 15 23.84 14.64 -7.32
N TRP A 16 24.35 13.39 -7.39
CA TRP A 16 24.09 12.30 -6.44
C TRP A 16 25.06 12.25 -5.25
N ASP A 17 26.11 13.07 -5.24
CA ASP A 17 27.03 13.17 -4.11
C ASP A 17 26.35 13.78 -2.87
N MET A 18 26.84 13.36 -1.71
CA MET A 18 26.21 13.58 -0.42
C MET A 18 26.88 14.77 0.28
N PRO A 19 26.13 15.83 0.64
CA PRO A 19 26.70 16.97 1.35
C PRO A 19 27.11 16.60 2.79
N GLU A 20 28.14 17.26 3.32
CA GLU A 20 28.55 17.10 4.72
C GLU A 20 27.47 17.60 5.68
N LEU A 21 27.14 16.76 6.66
CA LEU A 21 26.06 17.02 7.62
C LEU A 21 26.57 17.82 8.81
N GLN A 22 25.89 18.92 9.13
CA GLN A 22 26.07 19.61 10.42
C GLN A 22 25.18 18.98 11.50
N ASP A 23 25.83 18.51 12.58
CA ASP A 23 25.17 17.95 13.75
C ASP A 23 24.50 19.08 14.56
N THR A 24 23.19 19.00 14.73
CA THR A 24 22.40 19.96 15.54
C THR A 24 21.94 19.35 16.87
N GLY A 25 22.36 18.11 17.18
CA GLY A 25 21.94 17.39 18.39
C GLY A 25 22.93 17.49 19.55
N VAL A 26 22.43 17.81 20.75
CA VAL A 26 23.22 17.71 21.99
C VAL A 26 23.54 16.24 22.29
N LYS A 27 24.82 15.88 22.51
CA LYS A 27 25.23 14.49 22.78
C LYS A 27 24.76 14.03 24.16
N TRP A 28 24.58 12.72 24.34
CA TRP A 28 24.13 12.15 25.63
C TRP A 28 25.09 12.46 26.79
N ALA A 29 26.39 12.53 26.49
CA ALA A 29 27.43 12.90 27.43
C ALA A 29 27.26 14.33 27.97
N ASP A 30 26.72 15.23 27.14
CA ASP A 30 26.62 16.67 27.42
C ASP A 30 25.31 17.04 28.15
N LEU A 31 24.45 16.04 28.46
CA LEU A 31 23.19 16.25 29.19
C LEU A 31 23.40 16.15 30.70
N ASP A 32 22.84 17.12 31.43
CA ASP A 32 22.72 17.09 32.89
C ASP A 32 21.85 15.91 33.37
N THR A 33 22.02 15.47 34.62
CA THR A 33 21.33 14.35 35.25
C THR A 33 19.80 14.49 35.17
N LYS A 34 19.27 15.71 35.37
CA LYS A 34 17.84 16.00 35.18
C LYS A 34 17.39 15.83 33.71
N GLY A 35 18.22 16.26 32.76
CA GLY A 35 17.98 16.10 31.33
C GLY A 35 17.98 14.63 30.90
N LYS A 36 18.87 13.81 31.46
CA LYS A 36 18.90 12.36 31.24
C LYS A 36 17.64 11.68 31.77
N ILE A 37 17.23 11.99 33.01
CA ILE A 37 16.01 11.42 33.61
C ILE A 37 14.76 11.82 32.81
N LEU A 38 14.61 13.10 32.46
CA LEU A 38 13.46 13.58 31.68
C LEU A 38 13.40 12.91 30.31
N ARG A 39 14.54 12.67 29.68
CA ARG A 39 14.63 12.00 28.37
C ARG A 39 14.22 10.52 28.46
N VAL A 40 14.67 9.80 29.49
CA VAL A 40 14.25 8.41 29.73
C VAL A 40 12.75 8.33 30.02
N LEU A 41 12.23 9.20 30.89
CA LEU A 41 10.80 9.25 31.19
C LEU A 41 9.96 9.58 29.95
N THR A 42 10.42 10.50 29.11
CA THR A 42 9.74 10.83 27.84
C THR A 42 9.74 9.63 26.90
N ILE A 43 10.84 8.88 26.79
CA ILE A 43 10.89 7.66 25.97
C ILE A 43 9.95 6.58 26.54
N ALA A 44 9.97 6.35 27.85
CA ALA A 44 9.10 5.38 28.50
C ALA A 44 7.60 5.74 28.34
N ALA A 45 7.24 7.01 28.54
CA ALA A 45 5.88 7.50 28.33
C ALA A 45 5.42 7.33 26.87
N LYS A 46 6.31 7.62 25.91
CA LYS A 46 6.03 7.38 24.48
C LYS A 46 5.83 5.89 24.17
N LEU A 47 6.61 4.99 24.78
CA LEU A 47 6.43 3.55 24.61
C LEU A 47 5.10 3.04 25.19
N ILE A 48 4.73 3.50 26.39
CA ILE A 48 3.45 3.15 27.01
C ILE A 48 2.28 3.67 26.16
N LEU A 49 2.36 4.93 25.69
CA LEU A 49 1.36 5.50 24.80
C LEU A 49 1.26 4.73 23.48
N LEU A 50 2.38 4.28 22.92
CA LEU A 50 2.41 3.46 21.71
C LEU A 50 1.68 2.13 21.92
N LEU A 51 1.95 1.43 23.02
CA LEU A 51 1.27 0.18 23.37
C LEU A 51 -0.24 0.39 23.57
N GLY A 52 -0.63 1.49 24.23
CA GLY A 52 -2.05 1.84 24.43
C GLY A 52 -2.77 2.15 23.11
N LEU A 53 -2.13 2.90 22.20
CA LEU A 53 -2.67 3.17 20.87
C LEU A 53 -2.76 1.89 20.01
N LEU A 54 -1.78 0.99 20.14
CA LEU A 54 -1.81 -0.31 19.46
C LEU A 54 -2.97 -1.18 19.96
N TYR A 55 -3.22 -1.23 21.27
CA TYR A 55 -4.36 -1.92 21.85
C TYR A 55 -5.68 -1.36 21.29
N MET A 56 -5.87 -0.04 21.33
CA MET A 56 -7.05 0.62 20.77
C MET A 56 -7.23 0.35 19.27
N PHE A 57 -6.13 0.31 18.52
CA PHE A 57 -6.14 -0.05 17.11
C PHE A 57 -6.66 -1.49 16.91
N VAL A 58 -6.14 -2.48 17.64
CA VAL A 58 -6.59 -3.88 17.53
C VAL A 58 -8.07 -4.02 17.90
N CYS A 59 -8.53 -3.37 18.97
CA CYS A 59 -9.95 -3.38 19.32
C CYS A 59 -10.83 -2.71 18.25
N SER A 60 -10.34 -1.66 17.59
CA SER A 60 -11.09 -1.02 16.49
C SER A 60 -11.27 -1.95 15.29
N LEU A 61 -10.34 -2.86 15.02
CA LEU A 61 -10.45 -3.86 13.95
C LEU A 61 -11.54 -4.91 14.25
N ASP A 62 -11.66 -5.30 15.51
CA ASP A 62 -12.67 -6.27 15.96
C ASP A 62 -14.09 -5.67 15.89
N ILE A 63 -14.25 -4.43 16.35
CA ILE A 63 -15.51 -3.67 16.18
C ILE A 63 -15.82 -3.45 14.70
N LEU A 64 -14.81 -3.16 13.88
CA LEU A 64 -14.96 -3.00 12.43
C LEU A 64 -15.42 -4.32 11.77
N SER A 65 -14.93 -5.47 12.24
CA SER A 65 -15.37 -6.80 11.80
C SER A 65 -16.86 -6.99 12.06
N SER A 66 -17.29 -6.72 13.29
CA SER A 66 -18.70 -6.80 13.69
C SER A 66 -19.57 -5.82 12.89
N ALA A 67 -19.08 -4.60 12.64
CA ALA A 67 -19.78 -3.62 11.82
C ALA A 67 -19.98 -4.10 10.38
N PHE A 68 -18.94 -4.68 9.77
CA PHE A 68 -19.03 -5.25 8.43
C PHE A 68 -20.02 -6.43 8.38
N GLN A 69 -20.04 -7.30 9.39
CA GLN A 69 -21.04 -8.37 9.47
C GLN A 69 -22.47 -7.83 9.59
N LEU A 70 -22.69 -6.72 10.31
CA LEU A 70 -24.00 -6.09 10.40
C LEU A 70 -24.44 -5.39 9.12
N VAL A 71 -23.53 -4.67 8.45
CA VAL A 71 -23.82 -3.96 7.20
C VAL A 71 -23.99 -4.94 6.04
N GLY A 72 -23.15 -5.96 5.99
CA GLY A 72 -23.08 -6.90 4.88
C GLY A 72 -23.85 -8.20 5.13
N GLY A 73 -24.06 -8.68 6.35
CA GLY A 73 -24.60 -10.03 6.60
C GLY A 73 -25.93 -10.37 5.89
N LYS A 74 -26.78 -9.37 5.63
CA LYS A 74 -28.03 -9.54 4.86
C LYS A 74 -27.93 -9.16 3.39
N ALA A 75 -27.11 -8.16 3.02
CA ALA A 75 -26.99 -7.65 1.65
C ALA A 75 -25.83 -8.26 0.84
N ALA A 76 -24.80 -8.78 1.52
CA ALA A 76 -23.64 -9.42 0.94
C ALA A 76 -24.03 -10.72 0.22
N GLY A 77 -24.93 -11.52 0.80
CA GLY A 77 -25.44 -12.72 0.14
C GLY A 77 -25.97 -12.44 -1.27
N ASP A 78 -26.64 -11.31 -1.46
CA ASP A 78 -27.24 -10.92 -2.74
C ASP A 78 -26.22 -10.18 -3.65
N ILE A 79 -25.35 -9.34 -3.09
CA ILE A 79 -24.33 -8.58 -3.86
C ILE A 79 -23.18 -9.46 -4.35
N PHE A 80 -22.79 -10.51 -3.61
CA PHE A 80 -21.69 -11.40 -4.00
C PHE A 80 -22.11 -12.51 -4.97
N GLN A 81 -23.41 -12.83 -5.07
CA GLN A 81 -23.91 -13.79 -6.06
C GLN A 81 -24.08 -13.20 -7.47
N GLU A 82 -24.19 -11.87 -7.61
CA GLU A 82 -24.52 -11.25 -8.91
C GLU A 82 -23.44 -10.34 -9.54
N ASN A 83 -22.35 -9.98 -8.84
CA ASN A 83 -21.43 -8.95 -9.34
C ASN A 83 -20.21 -9.48 -10.10
N THR A 84 -20.30 -9.44 -11.43
CA THR A 84 -19.19 -9.60 -12.39
C THR A 84 -17.98 -8.70 -12.08
N VAL A 85 -18.19 -7.54 -11.45
CA VAL A 85 -17.15 -6.58 -11.07
C VAL A 85 -16.20 -7.15 -10.01
N LEU A 86 -16.70 -7.88 -9.01
CA LEU A 86 -15.89 -8.38 -7.91
C LEU A 86 -15.08 -9.63 -8.31
N SER A 87 -15.58 -10.39 -9.29
CA SER A 87 -14.83 -11.52 -9.88
C SER A 87 -13.63 -11.07 -10.75
N ASN A 88 -13.54 -9.78 -11.09
CA ASN A 88 -12.49 -9.27 -11.96
C ASN A 88 -11.23 -8.89 -11.14
N PRO A 89 -10.08 -9.57 -11.35
CA PRO A 89 -8.87 -9.31 -10.57
C PRO A 89 -8.31 -7.91 -10.77
N LEU A 90 -8.50 -7.29 -11.94
CA LEU A 90 -8.06 -5.90 -12.17
C LEU A 90 -8.94 -4.91 -11.43
N ALA A 91 -10.24 -5.19 -11.31
CA ALA A 91 -11.13 -4.41 -10.46
C ALA A 91 -10.69 -4.47 -9.00
N GLY A 92 -10.39 -5.67 -8.49
CA GLY A 92 -9.82 -5.85 -7.15
C GLY A 92 -8.54 -5.02 -6.94
N LEU A 93 -7.59 -5.09 -7.87
CA LEU A 93 -6.36 -4.31 -7.84
C LEU A 93 -6.62 -2.79 -7.72
N VAL A 94 -7.50 -2.25 -8.56
CA VAL A 94 -7.82 -0.83 -8.57
C VAL A 94 -8.56 -0.40 -7.31
N ILE A 95 -9.50 -1.22 -6.82
CA ILE A 95 -10.18 -0.99 -5.53
C ILE A 95 -9.15 -0.89 -4.39
N GLY A 96 -8.22 -1.84 -4.30
CA GLY A 96 -7.19 -1.83 -3.26
C GLY A 96 -6.28 -0.59 -3.32
N MET A 97 -5.93 -0.16 -4.52
CA MET A 97 -5.16 1.07 -4.74
C MET A 97 -5.95 2.31 -4.30
N LEU A 98 -7.21 2.44 -4.73
CA LEU A 98 -8.08 3.57 -4.40
C LEU A 98 -8.40 3.64 -2.90
N VAL A 99 -8.69 2.51 -2.26
CA VAL A 99 -8.89 2.44 -0.81
C VAL A 99 -7.65 2.96 -0.08
N THR A 100 -6.47 2.51 -0.51
CA THR A 100 -5.21 2.97 0.09
C THR A 100 -4.92 4.44 -0.17
N LEU A 101 -5.27 4.95 -1.35
CA LEU A 101 -5.19 6.37 -1.69
C LEU A 101 -6.10 7.24 -0.83
N LEU A 102 -7.31 6.80 -0.56
CA LEU A 102 -8.27 7.54 0.26
C LEU A 102 -7.88 7.49 1.74
N VAL A 103 -7.48 6.31 2.22
CA VAL A 103 -7.11 6.07 3.61
C VAL A 103 -5.69 6.59 3.92
N GLN A 104 -4.82 6.73 2.91
CA GLN A 104 -3.40 7.11 3.01
C GLN A 104 -2.55 6.16 3.89
N SER A 105 -3.05 4.96 4.15
CA SER A 105 -2.39 3.94 4.95
C SER A 105 -2.66 2.56 4.38
N SER A 106 -1.62 1.90 3.90
CA SER A 106 -1.71 0.53 3.40
C SER A 106 -1.83 -0.50 4.53
N SER A 107 -1.26 -0.26 5.70
CA SER A 107 -1.49 -1.10 6.89
C SER A 107 -2.96 -1.10 7.30
N THR A 108 -3.61 0.07 7.27
CA THR A 108 -5.05 0.19 7.52
C THR A 108 -5.85 -0.49 6.42
N SER A 109 -5.52 -0.22 5.16
CA SER A 109 -6.26 -0.76 4.01
C SER A 109 -6.19 -2.27 3.94
N SER A 110 -5.01 -2.86 4.17
CA SER A 110 -4.83 -4.32 4.26
C SER A 110 -5.58 -4.89 5.47
N SER A 111 -5.56 -4.23 6.63
CA SER A 111 -6.35 -4.67 7.80
C SER A 111 -7.86 -4.66 7.51
N ILE A 112 -8.37 -3.63 6.83
CA ILE A 112 -9.77 -3.58 6.39
C ILE A 112 -10.10 -4.80 5.51
N VAL A 113 -9.24 -5.13 4.54
CA VAL A 113 -9.43 -6.28 3.65
C VAL A 113 -9.39 -7.60 4.43
N VAL A 114 -8.43 -7.77 5.35
CA VAL A 114 -8.34 -8.93 6.24
C VAL A 114 -9.62 -9.08 7.07
N THR A 115 -10.11 -7.98 7.63
CA THR A 115 -11.36 -7.93 8.39
C THR A 115 -12.58 -8.25 7.53
N MET A 116 -12.63 -7.80 6.27
CA MET A 116 -13.70 -8.15 5.33
C MET A 116 -13.70 -9.65 4.95
N VAL A 117 -12.51 -10.26 4.86
CA VAL A 117 -12.39 -11.72 4.65
C VAL A 117 -12.82 -12.47 5.91
N SER A 118 -12.44 -11.97 7.09
CA SER A 118 -12.83 -12.51 8.38
C SER A 118 -14.35 -12.48 8.60
N SER A 119 -15.01 -11.39 8.21
CA SER A 119 -16.48 -11.26 8.28
C SER A 119 -17.25 -12.06 7.22
N GLY A 120 -16.55 -12.78 6.33
CA GLY A 120 -17.16 -13.55 5.25
C GLY A 120 -17.74 -12.68 4.12
N LEU A 121 -17.44 -11.38 4.09
CA LEU A 121 -17.83 -10.52 2.98
C LEU A 121 -16.96 -10.75 1.74
N LEU A 122 -15.65 -10.96 1.92
CA LEU A 122 -14.75 -11.21 0.80
C LEU A 122 -14.20 -12.64 0.84
N GLU A 123 -14.23 -13.31 -0.30
CA GLU A 123 -13.45 -14.52 -0.49
C GLU A 123 -11.96 -14.19 -0.63
N VAL A 124 -11.10 -15.14 -0.23
CA VAL A 124 -9.64 -14.98 -0.29
C VAL A 124 -9.17 -14.72 -1.73
N SER A 125 -9.74 -15.43 -2.71
CA SER A 125 -9.47 -15.28 -4.15
C SER A 125 -9.70 -13.84 -4.64
N THR A 126 -10.81 -13.23 -4.23
CA THR A 126 -11.19 -11.85 -4.56
C THR A 126 -10.36 -10.83 -3.78
N ALA A 127 -9.93 -11.17 -2.57
CA ALA A 127 -9.11 -10.30 -1.73
C ALA A 127 -7.64 -10.22 -2.18
N VAL A 128 -7.10 -11.24 -2.85
CA VAL A 128 -5.69 -11.27 -3.28
C VAL A 128 -5.31 -10.08 -4.18
N PRO A 129 -6.03 -9.78 -5.28
CA PRO A 129 -5.73 -8.61 -6.09
C PRO A 129 -5.92 -7.29 -5.35
N ILE A 130 -6.88 -7.22 -4.41
CA ILE A 130 -7.09 -6.03 -3.56
C ILE A 130 -5.83 -5.78 -2.72
N ILE A 131 -5.28 -6.80 -2.06
CA ILE A 131 -4.03 -6.68 -1.29
C ILE A 131 -2.87 -6.24 -2.18
N MET A 132 -2.72 -6.77 -3.40
CA MET A 132 -1.71 -6.30 -4.36
C MET A 132 -1.88 -4.80 -4.65
N GLY A 133 -3.13 -4.34 -4.82
CA GLY A 133 -3.48 -2.94 -5.03
C GLY A 133 -3.12 -2.06 -3.84
N THR A 134 -3.34 -2.54 -2.61
CA THR A 134 -2.96 -1.80 -1.40
C THR A 134 -1.46 -1.54 -1.30
N ASN A 135 -0.63 -2.45 -1.83
CA ASN A 135 0.82 -2.23 -1.86
C ASN A 135 1.19 -1.11 -2.84
N ILE A 136 0.60 -1.06 -4.04
CA ILE A 136 0.81 0.04 -5.00
C ILE A 136 0.41 1.39 -4.38
N GLY A 137 -0.76 1.45 -3.75
CA GLY A 137 -1.26 2.70 -3.15
C GLY A 137 -0.36 3.29 -2.07
N THR A 138 0.50 2.49 -1.42
CA THR A 138 1.42 2.94 -0.35
C THR A 138 2.37 4.05 -0.83
N SER A 139 2.77 4.04 -2.10
CA SER A 139 3.84 4.89 -2.62
C SER A 139 3.40 6.34 -2.88
N VAL A 140 2.09 6.62 -2.87
CA VAL A 140 1.56 7.96 -3.13
C VAL A 140 1.96 8.95 -2.05
N THR A 141 1.88 8.54 -0.79
CA THR A 141 2.22 9.41 0.35
C THR A 141 3.68 9.87 0.26
N ASN A 142 4.61 8.96 -0.07
CA ASN A 142 6.03 9.31 -0.24
C ASN A 142 6.23 10.28 -1.40
N THR A 143 5.50 10.10 -2.49
CA THR A 143 5.58 10.96 -3.68
C THR A 143 5.08 12.36 -3.36
N PHE A 144 4.00 12.51 -2.59
CA PHE A 144 3.56 13.81 -2.06
C PHE A 144 4.60 14.44 -1.12
N VAL A 145 5.26 13.63 -0.28
CA VAL A 145 6.32 14.15 0.58
C VAL A 145 7.53 14.63 -0.23
N ALA A 146 7.93 13.94 -1.30
CA ALA A 146 8.99 14.42 -2.18
C ALA A 146 8.68 15.80 -2.79
N MET A 147 7.41 16.08 -3.10
CA MET A 147 6.96 17.39 -3.62
C MET A 147 7.22 18.53 -2.64
N THR A 148 7.33 18.27 -1.33
CA THR A 148 7.68 19.32 -0.35
C THR A 148 9.10 19.85 -0.52
N GLN A 149 9.97 19.08 -1.18
CA GLN A 149 11.35 19.48 -1.47
C GLN A 149 11.52 20.01 -2.88
N VAL A 150 10.41 20.30 -3.59
CA VAL A 150 10.46 20.76 -4.97
C VAL A 150 11.34 22.01 -5.09
N GLY A 151 11.33 22.93 -4.14
CA GLY A 151 12.08 24.21 -4.20
C GLY A 151 13.55 24.13 -4.65
N ASP A 152 14.28 23.06 -4.31
CA ASP A 152 15.68 22.87 -4.69
C ASP A 152 15.80 21.72 -5.71
N ARG A 153 16.40 22.00 -6.88
CA ARG A 153 16.49 21.05 -8.01
C ARG A 153 17.18 19.74 -7.62
N ASN A 154 18.33 19.81 -6.95
CA ASN A 154 19.12 18.63 -6.61
C ASN A 154 18.50 17.85 -5.45
N LYS A 155 17.93 18.54 -4.46
CA LYS A 155 17.18 17.89 -3.38
C LYS A 155 15.94 17.19 -3.91
N PHE A 156 15.17 17.87 -4.76
CA PHE A 156 13.96 17.31 -5.37
C PHE A 156 14.28 16.08 -6.21
N ARG A 157 15.32 16.15 -7.04
CA ARG A 157 15.81 15.03 -7.87
C ARG A 157 16.03 13.75 -7.06
N ARG A 158 16.77 13.87 -5.95
CA ARG A 158 17.09 12.74 -5.07
C ARG A 158 15.86 12.31 -4.27
N ALA A 159 15.05 13.24 -3.76
CA ALA A 159 13.84 12.94 -3.01
C ALA A 159 12.82 12.18 -3.86
N PHE A 160 12.58 12.64 -5.09
CA PHE A 160 11.63 12.02 -6.01
C PHE A 160 12.11 10.63 -6.44
N ALA A 161 13.41 10.44 -6.67
CA ALA A 161 13.98 9.10 -6.86
C ALA A 161 13.80 8.22 -5.61
N GLY A 162 14.04 8.76 -4.42
CA GLY A 162 13.83 8.07 -3.15
C GLY A 162 12.37 7.63 -2.91
N ALA A 163 11.40 8.44 -3.34
CA ALA A 163 9.98 8.08 -3.28
C ALA A 163 9.60 7.02 -4.32
N THR A 164 10.03 7.20 -5.57
CA THR A 164 9.61 6.38 -6.71
C THR A 164 10.31 5.03 -6.79
N VAL A 165 11.47 4.84 -6.16
CA VAL A 165 12.13 3.52 -6.11
C VAL A 165 11.25 2.46 -5.44
N HIS A 166 10.46 2.86 -4.44
CA HIS A 166 9.47 2.01 -3.79
C HIS A 166 8.27 1.75 -4.70
N ASP A 167 7.82 2.77 -5.41
CA ASP A 167 6.72 2.69 -6.36
C ASP A 167 7.01 1.72 -7.52
N PHE A 168 8.17 1.86 -8.16
CA PHE A 168 8.61 0.98 -9.23
C PHE A 168 8.71 -0.48 -8.78
N PHE A 169 9.18 -0.73 -7.55
CA PHE A 169 9.19 -2.08 -7.00
C PHE A 169 7.78 -2.68 -6.91
N ASN A 170 6.80 -1.93 -6.39
CA ASN A 170 5.43 -2.40 -6.24
C ASN A 170 4.77 -2.65 -7.60
N TRP A 171 4.89 -1.70 -8.54
CA TRP A 171 4.37 -1.86 -9.89
C TRP A 171 4.97 -3.05 -10.63
N LEU A 172 6.31 -3.18 -10.65
CA LEU A 172 6.97 -4.30 -11.32
C LEU A 172 6.61 -5.64 -10.69
N SER A 173 6.45 -5.69 -9.37
CA SER A 173 6.00 -6.89 -8.66
C SER A 173 4.57 -7.27 -9.06
N VAL A 174 3.64 -6.33 -9.11
CA VAL A 174 2.26 -6.60 -9.56
C VAL A 174 2.21 -7.01 -11.03
N LEU A 175 2.97 -6.35 -11.91
CA LEU A 175 3.00 -6.67 -13.35
C LEU A 175 3.43 -8.12 -13.62
N VAL A 176 4.25 -8.71 -12.76
CA VAL A 176 4.67 -10.12 -12.87
C VAL A 176 3.77 -11.05 -12.07
N LEU A 177 3.50 -10.73 -10.80
CA LEU A 177 2.82 -11.63 -9.87
C LEU A 177 1.31 -11.69 -10.07
N LEU A 178 0.65 -10.62 -10.54
CA LEU A 178 -0.80 -10.65 -10.76
C LEU A 178 -1.17 -11.56 -11.94
N PRO A 179 -0.55 -11.48 -13.14
CA PRO A 179 -0.82 -12.45 -14.20
C PRO A 179 -0.48 -13.88 -13.79
N LEU A 180 0.61 -14.08 -13.04
CA LEU A 180 0.98 -15.38 -12.50
C LEU A 180 -0.09 -15.92 -11.55
N GLU A 181 -0.62 -15.07 -10.67
CA GLU A 181 -1.70 -15.43 -9.74
C GLU A 181 -2.98 -15.79 -10.49
N VAL A 182 -3.38 -15.00 -11.48
CA VAL A 182 -4.57 -15.28 -12.28
C VAL A 182 -4.42 -16.58 -13.07
N ALA A 183 -3.22 -16.87 -13.60
CA ALA A 183 -2.97 -18.07 -14.39
C ALA A 183 -2.83 -19.34 -13.54
N THR A 184 -2.24 -19.25 -12.34
CA THR A 184 -1.82 -20.43 -11.56
C THR A 184 -2.42 -20.52 -10.17
N GLY A 185 -2.90 -19.42 -9.59
CA GLY A 185 -3.29 -19.31 -8.19
C GLY A 185 -2.12 -19.53 -7.23
N TYR A 186 -0.89 -19.17 -7.62
CA TYR A 186 0.34 -19.47 -6.89
C TYR A 186 0.28 -19.04 -5.42
N LEU A 187 -0.06 -17.78 -5.14
CA LEU A 187 -0.09 -17.22 -3.79
C LEU A 187 -1.23 -17.83 -2.98
N VAL A 188 -2.43 -17.99 -3.56
CA VAL A 188 -3.56 -18.62 -2.87
C VAL A 188 -3.23 -20.06 -2.49
N LYS A 189 -2.69 -20.85 -3.42
CA LYS A 189 -2.32 -22.26 -3.18
C LYS A 189 -1.20 -22.40 -2.17
N LEU A 190 -0.15 -21.59 -2.28
CA LEU A 190 0.98 -21.61 -1.36
C LEU A 190 0.51 -21.29 0.07
N THR A 191 -0.30 -20.26 0.23
CA THR A 191 -0.76 -19.83 1.56
C THR A 191 -1.80 -20.76 2.14
N ASP A 192 -2.69 -21.34 1.33
CA ASP A 192 -3.63 -22.38 1.76
C ASP A 192 -2.90 -23.60 2.35
N LEU A 193 -1.84 -24.06 1.67
CA LEU A 193 -1.01 -25.16 2.17
C LEU A 193 -0.33 -24.83 3.51
N ILE A 194 0.17 -23.60 3.65
CA ILE A 194 0.79 -23.14 4.90
C ILE A 194 -0.25 -23.07 6.02
N VAL A 195 -1.44 -22.50 5.76
CA VAL A 195 -2.51 -22.42 6.77
C VAL A 195 -2.98 -23.80 7.21
N LYS A 196 -3.17 -24.72 6.27
CA LYS A 196 -3.51 -26.13 6.57
C LYS A 196 -2.45 -26.82 7.42
N SER A 197 -1.18 -26.48 7.24
CA SER A 197 -0.08 -27.06 8.03
C SER A 197 -0.09 -26.63 9.51
N PHE A 198 -0.71 -25.48 9.85
CA PHE A 198 -0.83 -25.04 11.23
C PHE A 198 -1.87 -25.84 12.05
N ASN A 199 -2.63 -26.74 11.41
CA ASN A 199 -3.64 -27.60 12.05
C ASN A 199 -4.53 -26.83 13.05
N ILE A 200 -5.04 -25.67 12.62
CA ILE A 200 -5.88 -24.80 13.43
C ILE A 200 -7.16 -25.58 13.76
N GLN A 201 -7.23 -26.13 14.98
CA GLN A 201 -8.41 -26.85 15.45
C GLN A 201 -9.50 -25.84 15.76
N SER A 202 -10.52 -25.78 14.91
CA SER A 202 -11.80 -25.11 15.20
C SER A 202 -12.54 -25.95 16.24
N GLY A 203 -12.29 -25.67 17.52
CA GLY A 203 -13.05 -26.23 18.63
C GLY A 203 -13.72 -25.12 19.42
N GLU A 204 -14.92 -25.37 19.96
CA GLU A 204 -15.72 -24.46 20.81
C GLU A 204 -14.94 -23.82 22.00
N ASN A 205 -13.73 -24.29 22.30
CA ASN A 205 -12.91 -23.84 23.42
C ASN A 205 -11.50 -23.38 23.03
N ALA A 206 -11.20 -23.13 21.76
CA ALA A 206 -9.92 -22.55 21.38
C ALA A 206 -9.97 -21.02 21.56
N PRO A 207 -9.24 -20.41 22.52
CA PRO A 207 -9.19 -18.96 22.63
C PRO A 207 -8.38 -18.41 21.45
N ALA A 208 -8.99 -17.54 20.65
CA ALA A 208 -8.21 -16.69 19.74
C ALA A 208 -7.25 -15.83 20.57
N LEU A 209 -5.96 -15.82 20.19
CA LEU A 209 -4.87 -15.28 21.00
C LEU A 209 -5.06 -13.79 21.35
N LEU A 210 -5.70 -13.02 20.47
CA LEU A 210 -5.99 -11.61 20.68
C LEU A 210 -7.41 -11.32 21.17
N ASN A 211 -8.38 -12.22 20.93
CA ASN A 211 -9.76 -12.04 21.37
C ASN A 211 -9.86 -11.96 22.91
N VAL A 212 -9.06 -12.75 23.62
CA VAL A 212 -8.95 -12.64 25.10
C VAL A 212 -8.65 -11.21 25.57
N ILE A 213 -7.95 -10.44 24.74
CA ILE A 213 -7.53 -9.06 25.03
C ILE A 213 -8.57 -8.05 24.50
N THR A 214 -9.20 -8.28 23.35
CA THR A 214 -10.18 -7.36 22.75
C THR A 214 -11.61 -7.54 23.25
N ASP A 215 -12.01 -8.78 23.54
CA ASP A 215 -13.37 -9.19 23.91
C ASP A 215 -13.99 -8.35 25.03
N PRO A 216 -13.28 -8.02 26.13
CA PRO A 216 -13.87 -7.20 27.20
C PRO A 216 -14.38 -5.85 26.71
N LEU A 217 -13.69 -5.25 25.72
CA LEU A 217 -14.09 -3.98 25.13
C LEU A 217 -15.12 -4.19 24.02
N THR A 218 -14.89 -5.15 23.11
CA THR A 218 -15.77 -5.38 21.96
C THR A 218 -17.16 -5.85 22.42
N GLN A 219 -17.25 -6.83 23.31
CA GLN A 219 -18.53 -7.34 23.83
C GLN A 219 -19.28 -6.30 24.65
N SER A 220 -18.59 -5.35 25.28
CA SER A 220 -19.24 -4.20 25.93
C SER A 220 -19.91 -3.26 24.91
N ILE A 221 -19.44 -3.25 23.67
CA ILE A 221 -19.97 -2.39 22.60
C ILE A 221 -21.04 -3.12 21.79
N ILE A 222 -20.71 -4.29 21.25
CA ILE A 222 -21.59 -5.09 20.38
C ILE A 222 -21.30 -6.58 20.55
N GLU A 223 -22.36 -7.39 20.54
CA GLU A 223 -22.28 -8.86 20.50
C GLU A 223 -23.20 -9.36 19.39
N LEU A 224 -22.67 -10.21 18.51
CA LEU A 224 -23.41 -10.77 17.37
C LEU A 224 -23.86 -12.20 17.65
N ASP A 225 -24.98 -12.59 17.06
CA ASP A 225 -25.53 -13.94 17.20
C ASP A 225 -24.93 -14.88 16.15
N GLU A 226 -23.94 -15.67 16.57
CA GLU A 226 -23.25 -16.66 15.72
C GLU A 226 -24.20 -17.70 15.13
N THR A 227 -25.30 -18.02 15.81
CA THR A 227 -26.29 -19.01 15.31
C THR A 227 -27.08 -18.45 14.13
N VAL A 228 -27.38 -17.16 14.14
CA VAL A 228 -28.05 -16.48 13.03
C VAL A 228 -27.09 -16.32 11.85
N ILE A 229 -25.83 -15.96 12.11
CA ILE A 229 -24.80 -15.82 11.07
C ILE A 229 -24.56 -17.16 10.35
N SER A 230 -24.38 -18.25 11.11
CA SER A 230 -24.20 -19.59 10.54
C SER A 230 -25.46 -20.08 9.81
N GLY A 231 -26.66 -19.82 10.35
CA GLY A 231 -27.91 -20.10 9.67
C GLY A 231 -28.05 -19.39 8.31
N ILE A 232 -27.68 -18.11 8.24
CA ILE A 232 -27.68 -17.36 6.97
C ILE A 232 -26.68 -17.95 5.97
N ALA A 233 -25.49 -18.35 6.43
CA ALA A 233 -24.47 -18.95 5.56
C ALA A 233 -24.90 -20.31 4.96
N VAL A 234 -25.72 -21.08 5.70
CA VAL A 234 -26.28 -22.37 5.23
C VAL A 234 -27.57 -22.17 4.41
N GLY A 235 -28.08 -20.93 4.30
CA GLY A 235 -29.27 -20.61 3.53
C GLY A 235 -30.58 -20.87 4.26
N ASP A 236 -30.58 -20.93 5.60
CA ASP A 236 -31.76 -21.12 6.41
C ASP A 236 -32.73 -19.91 6.28
N PRO A 237 -33.96 -20.12 5.77
CA PRO A 237 -34.95 -19.05 5.62
C PRO A 237 -35.39 -18.44 6.96
N GLU A 238 -35.32 -19.17 8.08
CA GLU A 238 -35.69 -18.63 9.40
C GLU A 238 -34.63 -17.66 9.95
N ALA A 239 -33.35 -17.86 9.60
CA ALA A 239 -32.25 -17.01 10.03
C ALA A 239 -32.26 -15.63 9.34
N LYS A 240 -32.73 -15.53 8.09
CA LYS A 240 -32.79 -14.26 7.34
C LYS A 240 -33.64 -13.18 8.02
N ASN A 241 -34.69 -13.57 8.75
CA ASN A 241 -35.61 -12.66 9.41
C ASN A 241 -35.23 -12.31 10.85
N LYS A 242 -34.21 -12.97 11.43
CA LYS A 242 -33.72 -12.68 12.78
C LYS A 242 -32.74 -11.51 12.77
N SER A 243 -32.60 -10.83 13.91
CA SER A 243 -31.56 -9.80 14.08
C SER A 243 -30.21 -10.48 14.25
N LEU A 244 -29.18 -9.88 13.65
CA LEU A 244 -27.78 -10.30 13.84
C LEU A 244 -27.23 -9.87 15.22
N ILE A 245 -27.88 -8.91 15.88
CA ILE A 245 -27.46 -8.41 17.20
C ILE A 245 -28.00 -9.33 18.27
N LYS A 246 -27.12 -9.84 19.13
CA LYS A 246 -27.49 -10.78 20.19
C LYS A 246 -28.09 -10.05 21.38
N VAL A 247 -29.42 -10.03 21.47
CA VAL A 247 -30.13 -9.34 22.56
C VAL A 247 -30.14 -10.17 23.86
N TRP A 248 -30.16 -11.50 23.76
CA TRP A 248 -30.34 -12.42 24.89
C TRP A 248 -29.13 -13.35 25.05
N CYS A 249 -28.50 -13.30 26.22
CA CYS A 249 -27.29 -14.07 26.52
C CYS A 249 -27.58 -15.34 27.32
N GLN A 250 -28.76 -15.44 27.93
CA GLN A 250 -29.23 -16.65 28.59
C GLN A 250 -30.61 -16.99 28.06
N THR A 251 -30.72 -18.14 27.43
CA THR A 251 -31.95 -18.74 26.93
C THR A 251 -32.09 -20.16 27.50
N ALA A 252 -33.30 -20.57 27.86
CA ALA A 252 -33.59 -21.96 28.23
C ALA A 252 -34.50 -22.59 27.18
N SER A 253 -34.06 -23.72 26.61
CA SER A 253 -34.82 -24.51 25.65
C SER A 253 -35.66 -25.55 26.40
N ASN A 254 -36.98 -25.37 26.39
CA ASN A 254 -37.91 -26.38 26.87
C ASN A 254 -38.48 -27.12 25.65
N THR A 255 -38.25 -28.43 25.58
CA THR A 255 -38.89 -29.28 24.57
C THR A 255 -40.29 -29.63 25.03
N VAL A 256 -41.30 -29.11 24.32
CA VAL A 256 -42.70 -29.44 24.55
C VAL A 256 -43.17 -30.36 23.44
N ILE A 257 -43.86 -31.43 23.80
CA ILE A 257 -44.46 -32.38 22.85
C ILE A 257 -45.84 -31.84 22.48
N ILE A 258 -46.03 -31.46 21.22
CA ILE A 258 -47.30 -30.97 20.72
C ILE A 258 -47.90 -32.04 19.78
N LEU A 259 -49.17 -32.39 19.99
CA LEU A 259 -49.92 -33.21 19.05
C LEU A 259 -50.40 -32.33 17.89
N THR A 260 -49.85 -32.55 16.70
CA THR A 260 -50.31 -31.85 15.48
C THR A 260 -51.18 -32.77 14.64
N ASN A 261 -52.29 -32.23 14.15
CA ASN A 261 -53.26 -32.95 13.31
C ASN A 261 -52.74 -32.96 11.87
N VAL A 262 -52.44 -34.14 11.31
CA VAL A 262 -51.82 -34.24 9.98
C VAL A 262 -52.89 -34.59 8.95
N THR A 263 -53.05 -33.76 7.93
CA THR A 263 -53.84 -34.08 6.73
C THR A 263 -52.97 -34.89 5.77
N ALA A 264 -52.64 -36.13 6.14
CA ALA A 264 -51.99 -37.07 5.22
C ALA A 264 -53.05 -37.77 4.36
N SER A 265 -52.80 -37.89 3.06
CA SER A 265 -53.67 -38.53 2.05
C SER A 265 -53.98 -40.02 2.30
N ASN A 266 -53.45 -40.63 3.36
CA ASN A 266 -53.68 -42.02 3.78
C ASN A 266 -54.44 -42.17 5.10
N CYS A 267 -54.95 -41.08 5.68
CA CYS A 267 -55.78 -41.15 6.89
C CYS A 267 -57.25 -41.36 6.53
N SER A 268 -57.69 -42.62 6.61
CA SER A 268 -59.08 -43.03 6.34
C SER A 268 -59.99 -42.51 7.47
N ASN A 269 -60.76 -41.45 7.22
CA ASN A 269 -61.87 -40.92 8.04
C ASN A 269 -61.68 -40.70 9.56
N PHE A 270 -60.47 -40.81 10.10
CA PHE A 270 -60.13 -40.48 11.48
C PHE A 270 -58.99 -39.44 11.54
N PRO A 271 -59.02 -38.49 12.50
CA PRO A 271 -57.94 -37.53 12.68
C PRO A 271 -56.66 -38.25 13.11
N CYS A 272 -55.62 -38.16 12.28
CA CYS A 272 -54.29 -38.70 12.59
C CYS A 272 -53.48 -37.64 13.35
N TRP A 273 -52.99 -38.01 14.54
CA TRP A 273 -52.12 -37.16 15.33
C TRP A 273 -50.67 -37.62 15.20
N GLU A 274 -49.79 -36.68 14.88
CA GLU A 274 -48.34 -36.90 14.90
C GLU A 274 -47.75 -36.15 16.10
N LEU A 275 -46.92 -36.84 16.88
CA LEU A 275 -46.16 -36.22 17.96
C LEU A 275 -44.99 -35.45 17.35
N LYS A 276 -45.03 -34.12 17.45
CA LYS A 276 -43.91 -33.27 17.04
C LYS A 276 -43.23 -32.69 18.28
N ASN A 277 -41.93 -32.92 18.40
CA ASN A 277 -41.11 -32.26 19.41
C ASN A 277 -40.91 -30.80 18.98
N VAL A 278 -41.43 -29.85 19.77
CA VAL A 278 -41.26 -28.42 19.53
C VAL A 278 -40.41 -27.85 20.66
N THR A 279 -39.25 -27.30 20.33
CA THR A 279 -38.39 -26.57 21.26
C THR A 279 -38.91 -25.14 21.41
N GLU A 280 -39.46 -24.80 22.57
CA GLU A 280 -39.74 -23.42 22.96
C GLU A 280 -38.52 -22.81 23.65
N ILE A 281 -38.07 -21.65 23.16
CA ILE A 281 -36.92 -20.92 23.71
C ILE A 281 -37.45 -19.82 24.63
N THR A 282 -37.13 -19.91 25.92
CA THR A 282 -37.46 -18.88 26.92
C THR A 282 -36.28 -17.95 27.16
N ASN A 283 -36.52 -16.65 27.08
CA ASN A 283 -35.50 -15.61 27.22
C ASN A 283 -35.32 -15.22 28.70
N ILE A 284 -34.12 -15.42 29.27
CA ILE A 284 -33.86 -15.24 30.70
C ILE A 284 -33.19 -13.90 30.98
N LYS A 285 -32.05 -13.64 30.32
CA LYS A 285 -31.20 -12.46 30.61
C LYS A 285 -30.72 -11.79 29.34
N LYS A 286 -30.89 -10.46 29.28
CA LYS A 286 -30.34 -9.61 28.22
C LYS A 286 -28.81 -9.51 28.32
N CYS A 287 -28.16 -9.34 27.18
CA CYS A 287 -26.71 -9.12 27.11
C CYS A 287 -26.32 -7.70 27.63
N ASN A 288 -25.04 -7.52 27.97
CA ASN A 288 -24.51 -6.26 28.51
C ASN A 288 -23.71 -5.50 27.45
N HIS A 289 -24.35 -5.06 26.36
CA HIS A 289 -23.72 -4.25 25.32
C HIS A 289 -24.53 -3.00 24.99
N ILE A 290 -23.89 -1.95 24.45
CA ILE A 290 -24.49 -0.61 24.23
C ILE A 290 -25.80 -0.68 23.45
N PHE A 291 -25.88 -1.55 22.45
CA PHE A 291 -27.04 -1.64 21.53
C PHE A 291 -28.19 -2.54 22.00
N VAL A 292 -28.12 -3.16 23.19
CA VAL A 292 -29.10 -4.18 23.64
C VAL A 292 -30.53 -3.64 23.80
N ASN A 293 -30.69 -2.35 24.12
CA ASN A 293 -31.99 -1.70 24.33
C ASN A 293 -32.33 -0.71 23.21
N THR A 294 -31.63 -0.78 22.08
CA THR A 294 -31.88 0.13 20.96
C THR A 294 -32.91 -0.46 19.99
N ASN A 295 -33.81 0.38 19.48
CA ASN A 295 -34.77 0.02 18.43
C ASN A 295 -34.19 0.27 17.02
N LEU A 296 -32.87 0.35 16.88
CA LEU A 296 -32.21 0.60 15.61
C LEU A 296 -32.14 -0.70 14.80
N SER A 297 -32.20 -0.61 13.47
CA SER A 297 -32.00 -1.77 12.61
C SER A 297 -30.53 -2.22 12.61
N ASP A 298 -30.29 -3.51 12.35
CA ASP A 298 -28.94 -4.09 12.24
C ASP A 298 -28.04 -3.26 11.31
N LEU A 299 -28.58 -2.81 10.17
CA LEU A 299 -27.87 -1.96 9.21
C LEU A 299 -27.50 -0.59 9.80
N ALA A 300 -28.42 0.06 10.53
CA ALA A 300 -28.15 1.37 11.12
C ALA A 300 -27.07 1.27 12.21
N VAL A 301 -27.15 0.25 13.08
CA VAL A 301 -26.11 -0.03 14.09
C VAL A 301 -24.78 -0.35 13.40
N GLY A 302 -24.81 -1.18 12.36
CA GLY A 302 -23.65 -1.51 11.55
C GLY A 302 -22.97 -0.28 10.95
N LEU A 303 -23.72 0.64 10.33
CA LEU A 303 -23.17 1.86 9.74
C LEU A 303 -22.60 2.83 10.80
N ILE A 304 -23.24 2.95 11.96
CA ILE A 304 -22.71 3.74 13.08
C ILE A 304 -21.39 3.15 13.57
N LEU A 305 -21.36 1.83 13.84
CA LEU A 305 -20.16 1.13 14.27
C LEU A 305 -19.05 1.20 13.23
N LEU A 306 -19.39 1.11 11.94
CA LEU A 306 -18.45 1.25 10.83
C LEU A 306 -17.78 2.63 10.83
N ALA A 307 -18.58 3.70 10.93
CA ALA A 307 -18.07 5.07 10.96
C ALA A 307 -17.21 5.33 12.21
N CYS A 308 -17.68 4.91 13.39
CA CYS A 308 -16.96 5.08 14.64
C CYS A 308 -15.64 4.29 14.68
N SER A 309 -15.66 3.01 14.28
CA SER A 309 -14.46 2.17 14.23
C SER A 309 -13.44 2.69 13.24
N LEU A 310 -13.86 3.11 12.03
CA LEU A 310 -12.96 3.70 11.04
C LEU A 310 -12.33 5.01 11.54
N LEU A 311 -13.10 5.86 12.23
CA LEU A 311 -12.58 7.10 12.82
C LEU A 311 -11.56 6.82 13.92
N ILE A 312 -11.87 5.90 14.85
CA ILE A 312 -10.96 5.48 15.92
C ILE A 312 -9.69 4.90 15.31
N LEU A 313 -9.83 4.02 14.31
CA LEU A 313 -8.73 3.37 13.61
C LEU A 313 -7.82 4.42 12.95
N CYS A 314 -8.37 5.33 12.14
CA CYS A 314 -7.62 6.39 11.47
C CYS A 314 -6.94 7.32 12.47
N THR A 315 -7.63 7.70 13.54
CA THR A 315 -7.07 8.57 14.59
C THR A 315 -5.93 7.88 15.33
N CYS A 316 -6.12 6.62 15.75
CA CYS A 316 -5.07 5.83 16.40
C CYS A 316 -3.84 5.73 15.51
N LEU A 317 -4.03 5.43 14.22
CA LEU A 317 -2.92 5.37 13.29
C LEU A 317 -2.19 6.72 13.17
N ILE A 318 -2.90 7.83 12.96
CA ILE A 318 -2.28 9.17 12.87
C ILE A 318 -1.48 9.51 14.14
N LEU A 319 -1.98 9.14 15.33
CA LEU A 319 -1.28 9.35 16.59
C LEU A 319 -0.05 8.45 16.71
N ILE A 320 -0.17 7.17 16.33
CA ILE A 320 0.95 6.22 16.23
C ILE A 320 2.03 6.81 15.32
N VAL A 321 1.68 7.23 14.10
CA VAL A 321 2.55 7.92 13.13
C VAL A 321 3.27 9.10 13.78
N LYS A 322 2.53 10.03 14.40
CA LYS A 322 3.11 11.24 15.01
C LYS A 322 4.05 10.90 16.17
N LEU A 323 3.66 9.95 17.01
CA LEU A 323 4.42 9.49 18.15
C LEU A 323 5.75 8.87 17.71
N LEU A 324 5.70 7.98 16.72
CA LEU A 324 6.87 7.31 16.16
C LEU A 324 7.76 8.27 15.39
N ASN A 325 7.21 9.19 14.60
CA ASN A 325 8.00 10.25 13.96
C ASN A 325 8.73 11.13 15.00
N SER A 326 8.09 11.39 16.15
CA SER A 326 8.73 12.06 17.29
C SER A 326 9.82 11.20 17.97
N MET A 327 9.78 9.88 17.85
CA MET A 327 10.82 8.96 18.35
C MET A 327 11.99 8.79 17.37
N LEU A 328 11.72 8.88 16.07
CA LEU A 328 12.71 8.72 15.00
C LEU A 328 13.55 9.98 14.76
N LYS A 329 13.13 11.15 15.26
CA LYS A 329 13.91 12.40 15.19
C LYS A 329 15.04 12.44 16.23
N GLY A 330 16.15 13.09 15.88
CA GLY A 330 17.29 13.33 16.78
C GLY A 330 18.32 12.21 16.76
N GLN A 331 18.87 11.83 17.93
CA GLN A 331 19.97 10.85 18.02
C GLN A 331 19.63 9.47 17.45
N VAL A 332 18.36 9.05 17.45
CA VAL A 332 17.95 7.77 16.85
C VAL A 332 18.14 7.81 15.33
N ALA A 333 17.78 8.90 14.65
CA ALA A 333 18.08 9.08 13.22
C ALA A 333 19.59 9.05 12.94
N VAL A 334 20.42 9.60 13.85
CA VAL A 334 21.89 9.60 13.71
C VAL A 334 22.48 8.20 13.92
N VAL A 335 21.97 7.43 14.89
CA VAL A 335 22.36 6.04 15.12
C VAL A 335 21.93 5.17 13.94
N ILE A 336 20.70 5.37 13.44
CA ILE A 336 20.21 4.73 12.22
C ILE A 336 21.13 5.08 11.05
N ASN A 337 21.46 6.35 10.84
CA ASN A 337 22.38 6.79 9.79
C ASN A 337 23.76 6.11 9.92
N LYS A 338 24.34 6.09 11.13
CA LYS A 338 25.64 5.46 11.39
C LYS A 338 25.60 3.96 11.13
N ILE A 339 24.57 3.25 11.58
CA ILE A 339 24.42 1.80 11.36
C ILE A 339 24.13 1.50 9.89
N MET A 340 23.33 2.32 9.21
CA MET A 340 22.89 2.09 7.83
C MET A 340 23.94 2.44 6.77
N ASN A 341 24.80 3.43 7.04
CA ASN A 341 25.90 3.82 6.15
C ASN A 341 27.23 3.13 6.51
N THR A 342 27.23 2.20 7.47
CA THR A 342 28.38 1.35 7.73
C THR A 342 28.38 0.20 6.71
N ASP A 343 29.28 0.28 5.74
CA ASP A 343 29.52 -0.83 4.82
C ASP A 343 30.36 -1.91 5.51
N PHE A 344 29.91 -3.17 5.43
CA PHE A 344 30.71 -4.29 5.87
C PHE A 344 31.93 -4.44 4.95
N PRO A 345 33.13 -4.68 5.51
CA PRO A 345 34.31 -4.91 4.69
C PRO A 345 34.17 -6.20 3.87
N PHE A 346 34.92 -6.27 2.78
CA PHE A 346 35.05 -7.48 1.97
C PHE A 346 35.44 -8.68 2.87
N PRO A 347 34.80 -9.85 2.77
CA PRO A 347 33.91 -10.33 1.69
C PRO A 347 32.40 -10.14 1.92
N PHE A 348 31.96 -9.51 3.02
CA PHE A 348 30.55 -9.46 3.42
C PHE A 348 29.79 -8.22 2.93
N ALA A 349 30.33 -7.49 1.95
CA ALA A 349 29.71 -6.27 1.41
C ALA A 349 28.27 -6.50 0.91
N TRP A 350 27.96 -7.69 0.37
CA TRP A 350 26.63 -8.07 -0.08
C TRP A 350 25.59 -8.14 1.05
N LEU A 351 26.02 -8.43 2.28
CA LEU A 351 25.14 -8.58 3.45
C LEU A 351 24.54 -7.25 3.92
N THR A 352 25.25 -6.14 3.66
CA THR A 352 24.82 -4.77 4.03
C THR A 352 23.39 -4.47 3.59
N GLY A 353 23.04 -4.90 2.37
CA GLY A 353 21.73 -4.66 1.79
C GLY A 353 20.61 -5.50 2.41
N TYR A 354 20.89 -6.76 2.75
CA TYR A 354 19.94 -7.63 3.44
C TYR A 354 19.71 -7.20 4.89
N ILE A 355 20.75 -6.71 5.56
CA ILE A 355 20.60 -6.10 6.89
C ILE A 355 19.69 -4.87 6.80
N ALA A 356 19.85 -4.04 5.76
CA ALA A 356 18.95 -2.91 5.53
C ALA A 356 17.49 -3.35 5.30
N ILE A 357 17.24 -4.49 4.62
CA ILE A 357 15.90 -5.08 4.52
C ILE A 357 15.36 -5.47 5.91
N VAL A 358 16.15 -6.18 6.72
CA VAL A 358 15.73 -6.58 8.08
C VAL A 358 15.48 -5.36 8.97
N VAL A 359 16.34 -4.34 8.90
CA VAL A 359 16.15 -3.07 9.61
C VAL A 359 14.88 -2.39 9.14
N GLY A 360 14.64 -2.27 7.84
CA GLY A 360 13.40 -1.71 7.30
C GLY A 360 12.15 -2.46 7.80
N ALA A 361 12.20 -3.79 7.82
CA ALA A 361 11.11 -4.62 8.30
C ALA A 361 10.86 -4.44 9.80
N GLY A 362 11.92 -4.47 10.62
CA GLY A 362 11.82 -4.26 12.06
C GLY A 362 11.36 -2.84 12.41
N MET A 363 11.88 -1.82 11.72
CA MET A 363 11.47 -0.43 11.92
C MET A 363 10.01 -0.24 11.52
N THR A 364 9.56 -0.79 10.40
CA THR A 364 8.14 -0.69 10.01
C THR A 364 7.24 -1.52 10.91
N PHE A 365 7.68 -2.66 11.44
CA PHE A 365 6.94 -3.39 12.46
C PHE A 365 6.74 -2.55 13.74
N ILE A 366 7.80 -1.90 14.23
CA ILE A 366 7.72 -0.99 15.38
C ILE A 366 6.82 0.20 15.05
N VAL A 367 6.96 0.74 13.83
CA VAL A 367 6.25 1.94 13.39
C VAL A 367 4.79 1.64 12.99
N GLN A 368 4.46 0.38 12.72
CA GLN A 368 3.17 -0.09 12.18
C GLN A 368 2.73 0.57 10.86
N SER A 369 3.59 1.38 10.23
CA SER A 369 3.24 2.14 9.04
C SER A 369 4.43 2.25 8.09
N SER A 370 4.33 1.53 6.97
CA SER A 370 5.34 1.63 5.91
C SER A 370 5.39 3.01 5.30
N SER A 371 4.24 3.63 5.03
CA SER A 371 4.16 4.96 4.40
C SER A 371 4.87 6.03 5.23
N VAL A 372 4.74 5.99 6.56
CA VAL A 372 5.48 6.90 7.46
C VAL A 372 6.97 6.68 7.41
N PHE A 373 7.39 5.42 7.49
CA PHE A 373 8.81 5.07 7.48
C PHE A 373 9.45 5.49 6.15
N THR A 374 8.84 5.15 5.02
CA THR A 374 9.34 5.51 3.69
C THR A 374 9.22 7.01 3.40
N SER A 375 8.20 7.68 3.93
CA SER A 375 8.04 9.14 3.85
C SER A 375 9.04 9.88 4.73
N ALA A 376 9.53 9.27 5.81
CA ALA A 376 10.61 9.84 6.61
C ALA A 376 11.97 9.68 5.90
N ILE A 377 12.19 8.56 5.21
CA ILE A 377 13.40 8.31 4.41
C ILE A 377 13.47 9.24 3.21
N THR A 378 12.34 9.52 2.53
CA THR A 378 12.30 10.29 1.29
C THR A 378 12.99 11.68 1.41
N PRO A 379 12.67 12.52 2.42
CA PRO A 379 13.38 13.77 2.67
C PRO A 379 14.87 13.59 2.94
N LEU A 380 15.26 12.51 3.63
CA LEU A 380 16.65 12.19 3.97
C LEU A 380 17.46 11.81 2.73
N VAL A 381 16.84 11.13 1.75
CA VAL A 381 17.44 10.90 0.44
C VAL A 381 17.59 12.23 -0.31
N GLY A 382 16.57 13.07 -0.26
CA GLY A 382 16.59 14.40 -0.87
C GLY A 382 17.72 15.29 -0.38
N ILE A 383 17.90 15.43 0.93
CA ILE A 383 19.02 16.20 1.50
C ILE A 383 20.38 15.49 1.38
N GLY A 384 20.43 14.26 0.88
CA GLY A 384 21.67 13.51 0.73
C GLY A 384 22.23 13.00 2.06
N VAL A 385 21.37 12.54 2.97
CA VAL A 385 21.75 11.77 4.18
C VAL A 385 21.79 10.27 3.90
N ILE A 386 20.84 9.77 3.10
CA ILE A 386 20.73 8.35 2.73
C ILE A 386 20.90 8.21 1.22
N LYS A 387 21.83 7.36 0.77
CA LYS A 387 21.99 7.04 -0.65
C LYS A 387 20.77 6.28 -1.17
N LEU A 388 20.39 6.48 -2.43
CA LEU A 388 19.24 5.79 -3.03
C LEU A 388 19.39 4.26 -2.97
N GLU A 389 20.60 3.74 -3.14
CA GLU A 389 20.96 2.32 -3.08
C GLU A 389 20.76 1.72 -1.68
N ARG A 390 20.77 2.57 -0.64
CA ARG A 390 20.47 2.19 0.75
C ARG A 390 18.99 2.36 1.07
N ALA A 391 18.35 3.40 0.53
CA ALA A 391 16.92 3.64 0.67
C ALA A 391 16.07 2.53 0.03
N TYR A 392 16.52 1.95 -1.08
CA TYR A 392 15.82 0.85 -1.76
C TYR A 392 15.61 -0.39 -0.86
N PRO A 393 16.66 -1.08 -0.35
CA PRO A 393 16.46 -2.22 0.55
C PRO A 393 15.72 -1.88 1.83
N LEU A 394 15.87 -0.67 2.39
CA LEU A 394 15.06 -0.22 3.53
C LEU A 394 13.57 -0.18 3.20
N SER A 395 13.23 0.29 1.99
CA SER A 395 11.84 0.33 1.51
C SER A 395 11.28 -1.07 1.25
N LEU A 396 12.11 -1.99 0.74
CA LEU A 396 11.73 -3.41 0.61
C LEU A 396 11.44 -4.04 1.98
N GLY A 397 12.31 -3.78 2.95
CA GLY A 397 12.10 -4.16 4.34
C GLY A 397 10.78 -3.62 4.88
N SER A 398 10.51 -2.34 4.62
CA SER A 398 9.28 -1.69 5.07
C SER A 398 8.02 -2.41 4.59
N ASN A 399 8.00 -2.87 3.34
CA ASN A 399 6.89 -3.67 2.81
C ASN A 399 6.70 -4.99 3.55
N ILE A 400 7.78 -5.68 3.93
CA ILE A 400 7.70 -6.87 4.80
C ILE A 400 7.11 -6.46 6.16
N GLY A 401 7.62 -5.39 6.77
CA GLY A 401 7.17 -4.94 8.10
C GLY A 401 5.67 -4.68 8.19
N THR A 402 5.07 -4.08 7.15
CA THR A 402 3.61 -3.81 7.09
C THR A 402 2.76 -5.08 7.05
N THR A 403 3.29 -6.19 6.53
CA THR A 403 2.55 -7.46 6.50
C THR A 403 2.31 -8.01 7.90
N THR A 404 3.14 -7.64 8.89
CA THR A 404 2.90 -7.98 10.28
C THR A 404 1.61 -7.36 10.82
N THR A 405 1.23 -6.15 10.36
CA THR A 405 -0.05 -5.54 10.75
C THR A 405 -1.23 -6.37 10.23
N ALA A 406 -1.15 -6.86 8.99
CA ALA A 406 -2.17 -7.75 8.42
C ALA A 406 -2.25 -9.08 9.19
N ILE A 407 -1.11 -9.63 9.63
CA ILE A 407 -1.07 -10.83 10.48
C ILE A 407 -1.71 -10.56 11.85
N LEU A 408 -1.43 -9.42 12.48
CA LEU A 408 -2.07 -9.03 13.74
C LEU A 408 -3.59 -8.86 13.57
N ALA A 409 -4.04 -8.26 12.46
CA ALA A 409 -5.46 -8.14 12.12
C ALA A 409 -6.11 -9.52 11.93
N ALA A 410 -5.41 -10.45 11.28
CA ALA A 410 -5.88 -11.82 11.12
C ALA A 410 -5.99 -12.54 12.47
N MET A 411 -5.00 -12.36 13.36
CA MET A 411 -5.00 -12.97 14.70
C MET A 411 -6.08 -12.41 15.64
N ALA A 412 -6.63 -11.22 15.33
CA ALA A 412 -7.78 -10.64 16.02
C ALA A 412 -9.13 -11.13 15.46
N SER A 413 -9.10 -12.05 14.48
CA SER A 413 -10.31 -12.66 13.93
C SER A 413 -10.80 -13.82 14.81
N PRO A 414 -12.14 -14.08 14.85
CA PRO A 414 -12.70 -15.29 15.46
C PRO A 414 -12.05 -16.57 14.90
N VAL A 415 -11.89 -17.60 15.75
CA VAL A 415 -11.16 -18.84 15.40
C VAL A 415 -11.76 -19.55 14.19
N GLU A 416 -13.07 -19.52 14.02
CA GLU A 416 -13.76 -20.13 12.87
C GLU A 416 -13.35 -19.52 11.51
N LYS A 417 -12.98 -18.23 11.51
CA LYS A 417 -12.63 -17.45 10.31
C LYS A 417 -11.14 -17.14 10.23
N LEU A 418 -10.39 -17.47 11.27
CA LEU A 418 -8.94 -17.26 11.39
C LEU A 418 -8.16 -17.88 10.22
N GLY A 419 -8.59 -19.03 9.70
CA GLY A 419 -7.92 -19.67 8.56
C GLY A 419 -7.90 -18.76 7.32
N ASN A 420 -9.05 -18.22 6.93
CA ASN A 420 -9.19 -17.36 5.76
C ASN A 420 -8.51 -16.00 5.95
N SER A 421 -8.66 -15.40 7.15
CA SER A 421 -8.04 -14.10 7.47
C SER A 421 -6.50 -14.21 7.56
N LEU A 422 -5.98 -15.30 8.12
CA LEU A 422 -4.54 -15.57 8.16
C LEU A 422 -4.00 -15.86 6.76
N GLN A 423 -4.76 -16.60 5.93
CA GLN A 423 -4.36 -16.87 4.56
C GLN A 423 -4.12 -15.57 3.78
N ILE A 424 -5.05 -14.61 3.84
CA ILE A 424 -4.88 -13.34 3.13
C ILE A 424 -3.73 -12.48 3.69
N ALA A 425 -3.49 -12.52 5.02
CA ALA A 425 -2.32 -11.89 5.62
C ALA A 425 -1.01 -12.53 5.13
N LEU A 426 -0.98 -13.86 4.98
CA LEU A 426 0.17 -14.56 4.40
C LEU A 426 0.32 -14.28 2.91
N VAL A 427 -0.78 -14.11 2.15
CA VAL A 427 -0.70 -13.68 0.74
C VAL A 427 0.00 -12.34 0.65
N HIS A 428 -0.30 -11.40 1.56
CA HIS A 428 0.39 -10.11 1.62
C HIS A 428 1.89 -10.27 1.86
N LEU A 429 2.29 -11.13 2.81
CA LEU A 429 3.69 -11.42 3.10
C LEU A 429 4.42 -12.05 1.91
N PHE A 430 3.85 -13.11 1.33
CA PHE A 430 4.48 -13.85 0.23
C PHE A 430 4.49 -13.08 -1.08
N PHE A 431 3.52 -12.20 -1.33
CA PHE A 431 3.55 -11.26 -2.44
C PHE A 431 4.81 -10.37 -2.35
N ASN A 432 5.05 -9.74 -1.19
CA ASN A 432 6.20 -8.87 -0.99
C ASN A 432 7.53 -9.65 -1.00
N LEU A 433 7.57 -10.83 -0.38
CA LEU A 433 8.75 -11.67 -0.38
C LEU A 433 9.11 -12.15 -1.80
N SER A 434 8.10 -12.56 -2.59
CA SER A 434 8.29 -12.98 -3.99
C SER A 434 8.79 -11.80 -4.83
N GLY A 435 8.23 -10.59 -4.63
CA GLY A 435 8.73 -9.38 -5.29
C GLY A 435 10.19 -9.09 -4.97
N ILE A 436 10.60 -9.22 -3.71
CA ILE A 436 12.00 -9.06 -3.30
C ILE A 436 12.89 -10.08 -4.00
N VAL A 437 12.49 -11.36 -4.02
CA VAL A 437 13.23 -12.43 -4.70
C VAL A 437 13.42 -12.13 -6.20
N LEU A 438 12.42 -11.53 -6.86
CA LEU A 438 12.51 -11.15 -8.27
C LEU A 438 13.48 -9.96 -8.52
N TRP A 439 13.38 -8.90 -7.71
CA TRP A 439 13.96 -7.59 -8.05
C TRP A 439 15.17 -7.16 -7.21
N TYR A 440 15.64 -7.98 -6.25
CA TYR A 440 16.72 -7.59 -5.34
C TYR A 440 17.99 -8.45 -5.35
N PRO A 441 17.94 -9.80 -5.28
CA PRO A 441 19.12 -10.63 -5.09
C PRO A 441 20.18 -10.43 -6.17
N ILE A 442 19.73 -10.29 -7.42
CA ILE A 442 20.62 -10.22 -8.57
C ILE A 442 20.85 -8.75 -8.95
N PRO A 443 22.10 -8.23 -8.98
CA PRO A 443 22.36 -6.81 -9.21
C PRO A 443 21.76 -6.25 -10.51
N PHE A 444 21.68 -7.04 -11.58
CA PHE A 444 21.09 -6.58 -12.84
C PHE A 444 19.56 -6.47 -12.79
N THR A 445 18.88 -7.19 -11.90
CA THR A 445 17.41 -7.12 -11.72
C THR A 445 16.97 -5.98 -10.81
N ARG A 446 17.92 -5.20 -10.24
CA ARG A 446 17.64 -3.98 -9.45
C ARG A 446 17.21 -2.80 -10.32
N LEU A 447 16.30 -3.08 -11.25
CA LEU A 447 15.66 -2.17 -12.18
C LEU A 447 14.97 -0.98 -11.48
N PRO A 448 14.30 -1.14 -10.31
CA PRO A 448 13.67 -0.01 -9.62
C PRO A 448 14.63 1.16 -9.34
N ILE A 449 15.90 0.89 -9.01
CA ILE A 449 16.88 1.94 -8.73
C ILE A 449 17.15 2.76 -9.99
N ARG A 450 17.33 2.10 -11.14
CA ARG A 450 17.62 2.78 -12.41
C ARG A 450 16.44 3.64 -12.86
N MET A 451 15.23 3.08 -12.78
CA MET A 451 13.99 3.79 -13.09
C MET A 451 13.77 5.00 -12.18
N ALA A 452 14.08 4.87 -10.89
CA ALA A 452 14.00 5.96 -9.93
C ALA A 452 14.98 7.10 -10.23
N LYS A 453 16.24 6.79 -10.56
CA LYS A 453 17.24 7.82 -10.93
C LYS A 453 16.82 8.57 -12.19
N ALA A 454 16.36 7.85 -13.19
CA ALA A 454 15.84 8.38 -14.44
C ALA A 454 14.67 9.35 -14.22
N LEU A 455 13.65 8.91 -13.50
CA LEU A 455 12.47 9.72 -13.20
C LEU A 455 12.81 10.91 -12.29
N GLY A 456 13.75 10.75 -11.36
CA GLY A 456 14.29 11.84 -10.55
C GLY A 456 14.95 12.92 -11.41
N GLN A 457 15.82 12.54 -12.36
CA GLN A 457 16.45 13.47 -13.29
C GLN A 457 15.41 14.22 -14.14
N LEU A 458 14.42 13.49 -14.66
CA LEU A 458 13.36 14.04 -15.49
C LEU A 458 12.52 15.08 -14.73
N THR A 459 12.13 14.77 -13.50
CA THR A 459 11.33 15.67 -12.67
C THR A 459 12.12 16.86 -12.14
N ALA A 460 13.45 16.74 -12.03
CA ALA A 460 14.34 17.86 -11.73
C ALA A 460 14.49 18.82 -12.91
N GLN A 461 14.33 18.35 -14.15
CA GLN A 461 14.32 19.20 -15.36
C GLN A 461 12.92 19.77 -15.61
N TYR A 462 11.88 18.93 -15.56
CA TYR A 462 10.49 19.30 -15.84
C TYR A 462 9.64 19.10 -14.58
N ARG A 463 9.55 20.13 -13.74
CA ARG A 463 8.93 20.02 -12.40
C ARG A 463 7.46 19.63 -12.44
N TRP A 464 6.70 20.13 -13.42
CA TRP A 464 5.28 19.79 -13.60
C TRP A 464 5.05 18.30 -13.85
N PHE A 465 6.07 17.60 -14.36
CA PHE A 465 6.01 16.17 -14.68
C PHE A 465 5.73 15.32 -13.44
N SER A 466 6.17 15.77 -12.26
CA SER A 466 5.89 15.09 -10.99
C SER A 466 4.40 15.06 -10.63
N GLY A 467 3.68 16.17 -10.86
CA GLY A 467 2.23 16.23 -10.67
C GLY A 467 1.49 15.39 -11.71
N PHE A 468 1.94 15.45 -12.97
CA PHE A 468 1.44 14.59 -14.04
C PHE A 468 1.63 13.10 -13.68
N TYR A 469 2.81 12.71 -13.17
CA TYR A 469 3.12 11.35 -12.75
C TYR A 469 2.12 10.82 -11.72
N ILE A 470 1.82 11.60 -10.68
CA ILE A 470 0.88 11.19 -9.63
C ILE A 470 -0.51 10.96 -10.22
N ILE A 471 -1.01 11.91 -11.01
CA ILE A 471 -2.34 11.81 -11.62
C ILE A 471 -2.40 10.63 -12.59
N ALA A 472 -1.37 10.47 -13.42
CA ALA A 472 -1.29 9.41 -14.40
C ALA A 472 -1.23 8.03 -13.73
N CYS A 473 -0.30 7.80 -12.81
CA CYS A 473 -0.02 6.47 -12.25
C CYS A 473 -1.06 6.03 -11.23
N PHE A 474 -1.60 6.94 -10.43
CA PHE A 474 -2.49 6.58 -9.31
C PHE A 474 -3.96 6.86 -9.56
N PHE A 475 -4.32 7.60 -10.61
CA PHE A 475 -5.71 7.88 -10.96
C PHE A 475 -6.05 7.47 -12.39
N ALA A 476 -5.44 8.10 -13.40
CA ALA A 476 -5.82 7.88 -14.79
C ALA A 476 -5.53 6.44 -15.25
N PHE A 477 -4.36 5.90 -14.91
CA PHE A 477 -3.97 4.54 -15.27
C PHE A 477 -4.84 3.45 -14.66
N PRO A 478 -5.01 3.42 -13.34
CA PRO A 478 -5.89 2.47 -12.69
C PRO A 478 -7.33 2.56 -13.21
N LEU A 479 -7.87 3.77 -13.38
CA LEU A 479 -9.24 3.97 -13.86
C LEU A 479 -9.42 3.56 -15.32
N LEU A 480 -8.44 3.78 -16.20
CA LEU A 480 -8.50 3.31 -17.58
C LEU A 480 -8.47 1.78 -17.64
N VAL A 481 -7.55 1.14 -16.90
CA VAL A 481 -7.46 -0.32 -16.83
C VAL A 481 -8.77 -0.89 -16.28
N PHE A 482 -9.32 -0.27 -15.23
CA PHE A 482 -10.62 -0.64 -14.68
C PHE A 482 -11.73 -0.54 -15.72
N GLY A 483 -11.87 0.61 -16.39
CA GLY A 483 -12.88 0.84 -17.42
C GLY A 483 -12.78 -0.15 -18.60
N LEU A 484 -11.56 -0.42 -19.08
CA LEU A 484 -11.31 -1.44 -20.11
C LEU A 484 -11.63 -2.85 -19.62
N SER A 485 -11.35 -3.16 -18.34
CA SER A 485 -11.64 -4.46 -17.77
C SER A 485 -13.15 -4.73 -17.62
N LEU A 486 -13.98 -3.68 -17.46
CA LEU A 486 -15.44 -3.80 -17.45
C LEU A 486 -16.02 -4.05 -18.84
N ALA A 487 -15.33 -3.61 -19.90
CA ALA A 487 -15.75 -3.83 -21.29
C ALA A 487 -15.52 -5.28 -21.78
N GLY A 488 -14.91 -6.13 -20.95
CA GLY A 488 -14.62 -7.53 -21.24
C GLY A 488 -13.14 -7.80 -21.54
N TRP A 489 -12.71 -9.03 -21.27
CA TRP A 489 -11.29 -9.41 -21.38
C TRP A 489 -10.75 -9.28 -22.82
N GLN A 490 -11.60 -9.48 -23.83
CA GLN A 490 -11.20 -9.34 -25.24
C GLN A 490 -10.84 -7.89 -25.58
N VAL A 491 -11.62 -6.91 -25.08
CA VAL A 491 -11.35 -5.49 -25.30
C VAL A 491 -10.08 -5.08 -24.58
N LEU A 492 -9.92 -5.52 -23.34
CA LEU A 492 -8.72 -5.27 -22.55
C LEU A 492 -7.47 -5.79 -23.28
N VAL A 493 -7.45 -7.05 -23.72
CA VAL A 493 -6.30 -7.62 -24.45
C VAL A 493 -6.12 -6.93 -25.80
N GLY A 494 -7.21 -6.66 -26.52
CA GLY A 494 -7.17 -6.00 -27.83
C GLY A 494 -6.58 -4.58 -27.79
N VAL A 495 -6.75 -3.85 -26.68
CA VAL A 495 -6.17 -2.51 -26.49
C VAL A 495 -4.77 -2.60 -25.86
N LEU A 496 -4.59 -3.44 -24.84
CA LEU A 496 -3.37 -3.47 -24.05
C LEU A 496 -2.21 -4.16 -24.80
N VAL A 497 -2.47 -5.22 -25.57
CA VAL A 497 -1.42 -5.95 -26.30
C VAL A 497 -0.74 -5.08 -27.34
N PRO A 498 -1.45 -4.33 -28.22
CA PRO A 498 -0.79 -3.41 -29.14
C PRO A 498 0.04 -2.35 -28.42
N ILE A 499 -0.48 -1.79 -27.31
CA ILE A 499 0.26 -0.80 -26.51
C ILE A 499 1.56 -1.42 -25.98
N VAL A 500 1.49 -2.60 -25.34
CA VAL A 500 2.66 -3.31 -24.82
C VAL A 500 3.62 -3.71 -25.94
N ALA A 501 3.13 -4.12 -27.11
CA ALA A 501 3.96 -4.48 -28.26
C ALA A 501 4.72 -3.27 -28.81
N VAL A 502 4.06 -2.10 -28.93
CA VAL A 502 4.72 -0.84 -29.32
C VAL A 502 5.78 -0.46 -28.29
N LEU A 503 5.49 -0.62 -27.01
CA LEU A 503 6.43 -0.30 -25.95
C LEU A 503 7.66 -1.20 -25.97
N ILE A 504 7.47 -2.52 -26.11
CA ILE A 504 8.58 -3.47 -26.26
C ILE A 504 9.39 -3.14 -27.51
N PHE A 505 8.74 -2.81 -28.62
CA PHE A 505 9.43 -2.39 -29.85
C PHE A 505 10.31 -1.16 -29.61
N VAL A 506 9.77 -0.11 -28.99
CA VAL A 506 10.52 1.11 -28.66
C VAL A 506 11.68 0.79 -27.72
N ILE A 507 11.52 -0.12 -26.75
CA ILE A 507 12.59 -0.57 -25.83
C ILE A 507 13.72 -1.23 -26.59
N ILE A 508 13.37 -2.18 -27.45
CA ILE A 508 14.35 -2.90 -28.26
C ILE A 508 15.09 -1.92 -29.17
N VAL A 509 14.38 -0.98 -29.81
CA VAL A 509 14.99 0.04 -30.67
C VAL A 509 15.95 0.93 -29.89
N ASN A 510 15.56 1.47 -28.73
CA ASN A 510 16.46 2.33 -27.92
C ASN A 510 17.70 1.58 -27.43
N ILE A 511 17.53 0.34 -26.96
CA ILE A 511 18.66 -0.51 -26.56
C ILE A 511 19.61 -0.73 -27.74
N LEU A 512 19.06 -0.99 -28.94
CA LEU A 512 19.83 -1.16 -30.17
C LEU A 512 20.49 0.15 -30.62
N GLN A 513 19.84 1.30 -30.52
CA GLN A 513 20.43 2.61 -30.83
C GLN A 513 21.68 2.86 -29.97
N LYS A 514 21.60 2.52 -28.68
CA LYS A 514 22.68 2.71 -27.71
C LYS A 514 23.83 1.72 -27.88
N HIS A 515 23.55 0.43 -28.04
CA HIS A 515 24.59 -0.61 -28.02
C HIS A 515 25.06 -1.06 -29.40
N LYS A 516 24.19 -1.01 -30.42
CA LYS A 516 24.42 -1.56 -31.78
C LYS A 516 23.67 -0.75 -32.86
N PRO A 517 23.93 0.56 -33.04
CA PRO A 517 23.18 1.41 -33.97
C PRO A 517 23.32 0.96 -35.44
N GLN A 518 24.35 0.18 -35.76
CA GLN A 518 24.58 -0.40 -37.08
C GLN A 518 23.54 -1.45 -37.49
N TRP A 519 22.86 -2.09 -36.52
CA TRP A 519 21.82 -3.10 -36.78
C TRP A 519 20.47 -2.48 -37.11
N LEU A 520 20.30 -1.17 -36.90
CA LEU A 520 19.07 -0.45 -37.20
C LEU A 520 19.14 0.19 -38.59
N PRO A 521 18.02 0.15 -39.35
CA PRO A 521 17.88 0.92 -40.58
C PRO A 521 18.01 2.41 -40.26
N SER A 522 18.48 3.22 -41.22
CA SER A 522 18.82 4.64 -41.00
C SER A 522 17.71 5.46 -40.34
N VAL A 523 16.45 5.16 -40.65
CA VAL A 523 15.27 5.85 -40.10
C VAL A 523 15.06 5.59 -38.61
N LEU A 524 15.49 4.44 -38.08
CA LEU A 524 15.31 4.05 -36.67
C LEU A 524 16.59 4.28 -35.85
N ARG A 525 17.61 4.93 -36.40
CA ARG A 525 18.84 5.27 -35.65
C ARG A 525 18.66 6.49 -34.75
N SER A 526 17.73 7.36 -35.11
CA SER A 526 17.23 8.45 -34.27
C SER A 526 15.73 8.55 -34.43
N TRP A 527 15.08 9.21 -33.46
CA TRP A 527 13.64 9.43 -33.51
C TRP A 527 13.26 10.78 -34.14
N ASP A 528 14.19 11.45 -34.81
CA ASP A 528 14.00 12.79 -35.40
C ASP A 528 12.95 12.82 -36.51
N PHE A 529 12.56 11.65 -37.03
CA PHE A 529 11.47 11.54 -38.00
C PHE A 529 10.09 11.80 -37.36
N LEU A 530 9.97 11.74 -36.03
CA LEU A 530 8.74 12.01 -35.31
C LEU A 530 8.60 13.51 -35.01
N PRO A 531 7.36 14.04 -34.90
CA PRO A 531 7.13 15.43 -34.52
C PRO A 531 7.76 15.78 -33.16
N GLN A 532 8.25 17.01 -32.96
CA GLN A 532 8.92 17.42 -31.70
C GLN A 532 8.14 17.10 -30.41
N TRP A 533 6.81 17.24 -30.41
CA TRP A 533 5.96 16.89 -29.26
C TRP A 533 5.91 15.40 -28.93
N ALA A 534 6.37 14.56 -29.85
CA ALA A 534 6.47 13.11 -29.76
C ALA A 534 7.85 12.61 -29.35
N HIS A 535 8.88 13.44 -29.51
CA HIS A 535 10.24 13.09 -29.10
C HIS A 535 10.90 14.01 -28.05
N SER A 536 10.28 15.14 -27.67
CA SER A 536 10.76 16.08 -26.64
C SER A 536 9.63 16.60 -25.73
N LEU A 537 9.93 16.81 -24.44
CA LEU A 537 9.01 17.47 -23.48
C LEU A 537 9.06 18.99 -23.52
N GLU A 538 10.06 19.59 -24.18
CA GLU A 538 10.26 21.03 -24.24
C GLU A 538 9.03 21.82 -24.77
N PRO A 539 8.30 21.35 -25.81
CA PRO A 539 7.09 22.04 -26.26
C PRO A 539 5.99 22.07 -25.17
N TRP A 540 5.85 20.99 -24.41
CA TRP A 540 4.88 20.88 -23.32
C TRP A 540 5.27 21.75 -22.12
N ASP A 541 6.56 21.76 -21.78
CA ASP A 541 7.09 22.58 -20.72
C ASP A 541 6.84 24.07 -20.97
N ARG A 542 7.02 24.53 -22.21
CA ARG A 542 6.69 25.90 -22.61
C ARG A 542 5.21 26.22 -22.41
N VAL A 543 4.30 25.31 -22.78
CA VAL A 543 2.85 25.50 -22.60
C VAL A 543 2.50 25.56 -21.11
N VAL A 544 3.00 24.62 -20.31
CA VAL A 544 2.72 24.57 -18.86
C VAL A 544 3.28 25.79 -18.16
N THR A 545 4.48 26.23 -18.52
CA THR A 545 5.11 27.44 -17.95
C THR A 545 4.31 28.70 -18.29
N ILE A 546 3.81 28.84 -19.52
CA ILE A 546 2.93 29.96 -19.91
C ILE A 546 1.61 29.92 -19.13
N MET A 547 1.02 28.74 -18.97
CA MET A 547 -0.23 28.56 -18.21
C MET A 547 -0.03 28.84 -16.72
N ALA A 548 1.09 28.39 -16.14
CA ALA A 548 1.46 28.64 -14.76
C ALA A 548 1.75 30.13 -14.51
N ALA A 549 2.47 30.80 -15.42
CA ALA A 549 2.73 32.23 -15.35
C ALA A 549 1.42 33.05 -15.40
N ARG A 550 0.47 32.69 -16.27
CA ARG A 550 -0.87 33.30 -16.33
C ARG A 550 -1.68 33.06 -15.06
N CYS A 551 -1.53 31.90 -14.42
CA CYS A 551 -2.19 31.58 -13.15
C CYS A 551 -1.55 32.33 -11.97
N CYS A 552 -0.23 32.55 -12.00
CA CYS A 552 0.52 33.32 -10.99
C CYS A 552 0.28 34.84 -11.09
N CYS A 553 -0.08 35.39 -12.26
CA CYS A 553 -0.48 36.80 -12.39
C CYS A 553 -1.74 37.18 -11.59
N CYS A 554 -2.46 36.21 -11.02
CA CYS A 554 -3.61 36.45 -10.14
C CYS A 554 -3.28 36.39 -8.63
N CYS A 555 -2.03 36.05 -8.24
CA CYS A 555 -1.62 35.91 -6.84
C CYS A 555 -0.58 36.98 -6.46
N LYS A 556 -0.96 37.85 -5.51
CA LYS A 556 -0.20 39.01 -5.01
C LYS A 556 1.06 38.67 -4.17
N CYS A 557 1.63 37.46 -4.32
CA CYS A 557 2.72 36.93 -3.49
C CYS A 557 4.06 36.71 -4.21
N CYS A 558 4.18 37.03 -5.50
CA CYS A 558 5.39 36.74 -6.28
C CYS A 558 6.37 37.93 -6.30
N ASN A 559 6.97 38.28 -5.16
CA ASN A 559 8.05 39.27 -5.12
C ASN A 559 9.33 38.73 -4.46
N VAL A 560 9.51 37.40 -4.40
CA VAL A 560 10.70 36.77 -3.83
C VAL A 560 11.07 35.53 -4.62
N THR A 561 11.52 35.68 -5.87
CA THR A 561 12.34 34.68 -6.61
C THR A 561 12.83 35.31 -7.93
N GLU A 562 13.58 36.41 -7.87
CA GLU A 562 14.33 36.93 -9.04
C GLU A 562 15.83 37.10 -8.76
N GLU A 563 16.35 36.76 -7.57
CA GLU A 563 17.77 37.00 -7.26
C GLU A 563 18.74 35.86 -7.61
N ASP A 564 18.27 34.68 -8.06
CA ASP A 564 19.18 33.54 -8.35
C ASP A 564 19.40 33.27 -9.85
N GLU A 565 18.80 34.02 -10.79
CA GLU A 565 18.94 33.78 -12.24
C GLU A 565 19.88 34.76 -12.99
N GLU A 566 20.41 35.82 -12.36
CA GLU A 566 21.20 36.85 -13.08
C GLU A 566 22.74 36.76 -12.95
N THR A 567 23.31 35.74 -12.30
CA THR A 567 24.78 35.59 -12.21
C THR A 567 25.27 34.29 -12.84
N GLY A 568 25.26 34.20 -14.17
CA GLY A 568 25.83 33.01 -14.83
C GLY A 568 25.98 32.97 -16.34
N THR A 569 25.65 34.01 -17.12
CA THR A 569 25.77 33.94 -18.59
C THR A 569 26.37 35.18 -19.21
N GLN A 570 27.70 35.29 -19.11
CA GLN A 570 28.54 35.89 -20.15
C GLN A 570 29.88 35.15 -20.16
N GLU A 571 30.04 34.14 -21.02
CA GLU A 571 31.29 33.94 -21.76
C GLU A 571 31.16 32.87 -22.89
N ASN A 572 31.66 33.28 -24.06
CA ASN A 572 32.13 32.53 -25.23
C ASN A 572 31.27 31.43 -25.88
N LYS A 573 30.61 31.85 -26.98
CA LYS A 573 30.37 31.02 -28.15
C LYS A 573 31.68 30.82 -28.91
N ASP A 574 32.33 29.68 -28.72
CA ASP A 574 33.26 29.14 -29.70
C ASP A 574 32.91 27.68 -30.00
N ASN A 575 33.10 27.32 -31.26
CA ASN A 575 32.66 26.07 -31.88
C ASN A 575 33.27 24.83 -31.21
N GLU A 576 32.52 24.19 -30.31
CA GLU A 576 32.66 22.75 -30.03
C GLU A 576 31.42 22.02 -30.55
N ILE A 577 31.66 20.98 -31.34
CA ILE A 577 30.66 20.01 -31.76
C ILE A 577 30.30 19.23 -30.50
N GLU A 578 29.37 19.77 -29.71
CA GLU A 578 28.73 19.03 -28.63
C GLU A 578 28.02 17.84 -29.27
N MET A 579 28.54 16.65 -28.95
CA MET A 579 27.93 15.38 -29.29
C MET A 579 26.63 15.30 -28.48
N TYR A 580 25.52 15.75 -29.08
CA TYR A 580 24.17 15.61 -28.54
C TYR A 580 23.95 14.16 -28.11
N ASP A 581 23.92 13.93 -26.79
CA ASP A 581 23.45 12.66 -26.23
C ASP A 581 21.97 12.55 -26.63
N ASN A 582 21.69 11.59 -27.52
CA ASN A 582 20.45 11.53 -28.28
C ASN A 582 19.32 10.98 -27.40
N SER A 583 18.87 11.76 -26.42
CA SER A 583 17.78 11.43 -25.49
C SER A 583 16.42 11.86 -26.05
N GLY A 584 16.09 11.40 -27.26
CA GLY A 584 14.87 11.76 -27.96
C GLY A 584 13.88 10.60 -28.02
N LEU A 585 12.93 10.51 -27.08
CA LEU A 585 11.54 10.16 -27.38
C LEU A 585 10.60 10.51 -26.21
N HIS A 586 9.86 11.61 -26.29
CA HIS A 586 8.85 12.06 -25.33
C HIS A 586 7.51 12.35 -26.01
N ILE A 587 6.55 11.45 -25.77
CA ILE A 587 5.08 11.53 -25.81
C ILE A 587 4.34 11.38 -27.16
N ILE A 588 3.85 10.16 -27.43
CA ILE A 588 2.54 10.00 -28.12
C ILE A 588 1.60 9.13 -27.27
N LEU A 589 0.53 9.77 -26.81
CA LEU A 589 -0.64 9.30 -26.05
C LEU A 589 -0.45 8.89 -24.56
N CYS A 590 -1.28 9.54 -23.72
CA CYS A 590 -1.51 9.53 -22.27
C CYS A 590 -1.47 8.20 -21.44
N PHE A 591 -0.86 7.13 -21.93
CA PHE A 591 -0.67 5.88 -21.19
C PHE A 591 0.68 5.25 -21.50
N THR A 592 1.11 5.44 -22.73
CA THR A 592 2.45 5.15 -23.21
C THR A 592 3.50 5.85 -22.34
N VAL A 593 3.19 7.02 -21.75
CA VAL A 593 4.10 7.87 -20.95
C VAL A 593 4.76 7.17 -19.76
N PHE A 594 4.07 6.29 -19.02
CA PHE A 594 4.72 5.57 -17.90
C PHE A 594 5.79 4.58 -18.39
N LEU A 595 5.52 3.90 -19.51
CA LEU A 595 6.51 3.05 -20.17
C LEU A 595 7.45 3.83 -21.11
N PHE A 596 7.12 5.05 -21.54
CA PHE A 596 7.96 5.91 -22.39
C PHE A 596 9.10 6.52 -21.59
N ILE A 597 8.83 6.96 -20.35
CA ILE A 597 9.89 7.33 -19.39
C ILE A 597 10.83 6.14 -19.15
N TYR A 598 10.31 4.92 -19.19
CA TYR A 598 11.06 3.68 -18.98
C TYR A 598 12.02 3.33 -20.13
N VAL A 599 11.78 3.80 -21.37
CA VAL A 599 12.58 3.44 -22.54
C VAL A 599 13.71 4.42 -22.84
N SER A 600 13.57 5.69 -22.48
CA SER A 600 14.58 6.71 -22.77
C SER A 600 15.77 6.72 -21.78
N PHE A 601 15.74 5.85 -20.76
CA PHE A 601 16.73 5.84 -19.66
C PHE A 601 17.41 4.49 -19.40
N ILE A 602 17.19 3.47 -20.23
CA ILE A 602 18.05 2.28 -20.35
C ILE A 602 19.01 2.52 -21.52
#